data_AF-A0A522ARS0-F1
#
_entry.id   AF-A0A522ARS0-F1
#
_cell.length_a   1.000
_cell.length_b   1.000
_cell.length_c   1.000
_cell.angle_alpha   90.00
_cell.angle_beta   90.00
_cell.angle_gamma   90.00
#
_symmetry.space_group_name_H-M   'P 1'
#
loop_
_entity.id
_entity.type
_entity.pdbx_description
1 polymer ?
#
loop_
_entity_poly.entity_id
_entity_poly.type
_entity_poly.pdbx_seq_one_letter_code
_entity_poly.pdbx_strand_id
1 'polypeptide(L)'
;MTTRTMPRPAVSPDRSAQDALVIERGMTTAGRAVGFPRRREGPGKLTGTAKYADDLVFPGAWYGATIRSTEPRARLVAIELDPEVDWSKVVVVTAADIPGENLVSAIKEDQPVLVPVGGEIRHHAEPVALLAAADRETIRRLKPHIRLITEPLPPVFDPEASDHLFASYEIANGDLDAGFAAADVILEGEYRVGHQEQLYIENNAMIAVPGEDGEMAVHGSLQCPYYVHKAMKKSLGLTASQARVIQAETGGGFGGKEEYPSIIALHAALLAMKAGRPVRMIYDRHEDLAATTKRHPAIVRHRTGVRADGTLVAQDIEVIMDGGAYCTLTPVVLSRGALHSGGPYRCPNVRIRARAARTNTPPNGAFRGFGAPQVEFAMETHVNRLAERLGLSPAEFRRRNAYELNDITPTGQVLRESVAAQEVLRLAVEASEFERVRQGTAAAAAGRGGSGMLPPGRLRSGSASSASGIGLALAWHGAGFTGSGEVHIGSVASVELSADGRVRVLVGSTEMGQ
;
A
#
# COMPACT_ATOMS: atom_id res chain seq x y z
N MET A 1 27.16 -30.10 -9.26
CA MET A 1 26.11 -29.07 -9.41
C MET A 1 25.81 -28.98 -10.90
N THR A 2 24.80 -29.70 -11.36
CA THR A 2 24.64 -30.02 -12.79
C THR A 2 23.64 -29.06 -13.41
N THR A 3 24.14 -28.13 -14.19
CA THR A 3 23.34 -27.17 -14.99
C THR A 3 22.61 -27.95 -16.08
N ARG A 4 21.29 -28.10 -15.97
CA ARG A 4 20.44 -28.58 -17.06
C ARG A 4 20.12 -27.40 -17.96
N THR A 5 20.87 -27.25 -19.05
CA THR A 5 20.45 -26.43 -20.20
C THR A 5 19.23 -27.10 -20.83
N MET A 6 18.06 -26.47 -20.70
CA MET A 6 16.89 -26.79 -21.52
C MET A 6 17.26 -26.54 -22.99
N PRO A 7 16.87 -27.40 -23.94
CA PRO A 7 17.06 -27.11 -25.35
C PRO A 7 16.36 -25.80 -25.70
N ARG A 8 16.99 -24.99 -26.55
CA ARG A 8 16.31 -23.92 -27.30
C ARG A 8 14.98 -24.48 -27.81
N PRO A 9 13.84 -23.76 -27.69
CA PRO A 9 12.66 -24.13 -28.45
C PRO A 9 13.08 -24.24 -29.91
N ALA A 10 12.66 -25.31 -30.57
CA ALA A 10 12.88 -25.48 -32.00
C ALA A 10 12.48 -24.19 -32.72
N VAL A 11 13.27 -23.84 -33.72
CA VAL A 11 12.97 -22.80 -34.70
C VAL A 11 11.47 -22.87 -35.04
N SER A 12 10.80 -21.72 -34.94
CA SER A 12 9.38 -21.56 -35.29
C SER A 12 9.09 -22.35 -36.56
N PRO A 13 8.01 -23.15 -36.62
CA PRO A 13 7.52 -23.59 -37.91
C PRO A 13 7.29 -22.33 -38.75
N ASP A 14 7.68 -22.44 -40.02
CA ASP A 14 7.37 -21.50 -41.07
C ASP A 14 5.95 -20.96 -40.85
N ARG A 15 5.80 -19.65 -40.64
CA ARG A 15 4.49 -19.02 -40.47
C ARG A 15 3.84 -19.00 -41.85
N SER A 16 3.37 -20.16 -42.31
CA SER A 16 2.35 -20.20 -43.34
C SER A 16 1.17 -19.40 -42.80
N ALA A 17 0.67 -18.46 -43.63
CA ALA A 17 -0.47 -17.61 -43.34
C ALA A 17 -1.78 -18.41 -43.29
N GLN A 18 -1.85 -19.43 -42.45
CA GLN A 18 -3.05 -20.22 -42.26
C GLN A 18 -3.85 -19.63 -41.10
N ASP A 19 -4.99 -19.07 -41.48
CA ASP A 19 -6.02 -18.39 -40.69
C ASP A 19 -5.74 -16.92 -40.35
N ALA A 20 -5.69 -16.06 -41.37
CA ALA A 20 -6.01 -14.65 -41.16
C ALA A 20 -7.41 -14.57 -40.51
N LEU A 21 -7.51 -13.90 -39.37
CA LEU A 21 -8.78 -13.64 -38.72
C LEU A 21 -9.54 -12.63 -39.59
N VAL A 22 -10.44 -13.11 -40.44
CA VAL A 22 -11.32 -12.26 -41.25
C VAL A 22 -12.39 -11.72 -40.31
N ILE A 23 -12.26 -10.45 -39.95
CA ILE A 23 -13.22 -9.74 -39.11
C ILE A 23 -14.03 -8.83 -40.03
N GLU A 24 -15.35 -8.99 -40.03
CA GLU A 24 -16.22 -8.04 -40.74
C GLU A 24 -16.08 -6.64 -40.16
N ARG A 25 -16.14 -5.63 -41.03
CA ARG A 25 -15.94 -4.23 -40.66
C ARG A 25 -17.01 -3.84 -39.62
N GLY A 26 -16.58 -3.57 -38.38
CA GLY A 26 -17.47 -3.21 -37.27
C GLY A 26 -17.71 -4.32 -36.23
N MET A 27 -17.18 -5.53 -36.45
CA MET A 27 -17.24 -6.61 -35.46
C MET A 27 -16.00 -6.63 -34.55
N THR A 28 -16.21 -7.03 -33.29
CA THR A 28 -15.12 -7.33 -32.35
C THR A 28 -15.11 -8.84 -32.11
N THR A 29 -13.93 -9.46 -32.14
CA THR A 29 -13.76 -10.89 -31.84
C THR A 29 -12.48 -11.11 -31.02
N ALA A 30 -12.42 -12.21 -30.28
CA ALA A 30 -11.26 -12.56 -29.48
C ALA A 30 -10.07 -12.91 -30.39
N GLY A 31 -8.96 -12.19 -30.25
CA GLY A 31 -7.73 -12.46 -30.99
C GLY A 31 -7.03 -13.74 -30.55
N ARG A 32 -6.24 -14.36 -31.45
CA ARG A 32 -5.43 -15.57 -31.18
C ARG A 32 -4.07 -15.28 -30.49
N ALA A 33 -3.90 -14.09 -29.91
CA ALA A 33 -2.62 -13.70 -29.30
C ALA A 33 -2.36 -14.56 -28.05
N VAL A 34 -1.37 -15.46 -28.14
CA VAL A 34 -0.86 -16.19 -26.98
C VAL A 34 0.07 -15.25 -26.22
N GLY A 35 -0.16 -15.04 -24.93
CA GLY A 35 0.63 -14.15 -24.07
C GLY A 35 2.08 -14.62 -23.91
N PHE A 36 2.92 -14.36 -24.93
CA PHE A 36 4.34 -14.67 -24.94
C PHE A 36 5.15 -13.46 -25.41
N PRO A 37 6.24 -13.10 -24.70
CA PRO A 37 6.68 -13.66 -23.42
C PRO A 37 5.69 -13.37 -22.28
N ARG A 38 5.52 -14.32 -21.36
CA ARG A 38 4.61 -14.16 -20.19
C ARG A 38 4.97 -12.93 -19.33
N ARG A 39 6.21 -12.44 -19.44
CA ARG A 39 6.80 -11.26 -18.79
C ARG A 39 7.73 -10.58 -19.81
N ARG A 40 7.30 -9.45 -20.39
CA ARG A 40 8.02 -8.75 -21.47
C ARG A 40 9.35 -8.15 -21.01
N GLU A 41 9.35 -7.63 -19.81
CA GLU A 41 10.44 -7.00 -19.08
C GLU A 41 11.41 -8.01 -18.43
N GLY A 42 10.97 -9.25 -18.23
CA GLY A 42 11.72 -10.31 -17.56
C GLY A 42 13.17 -10.50 -18.05
N PRO A 43 13.44 -10.64 -19.36
CA PRO A 43 14.80 -10.77 -19.87
C PRO A 43 15.69 -9.58 -19.51
N GLY A 44 15.19 -8.34 -19.62
CA GLY A 44 15.96 -7.15 -19.30
C GLY A 44 16.32 -7.06 -17.82
N LYS A 45 15.40 -7.48 -16.94
CA LYS A 45 15.66 -7.59 -15.49
C LYS A 45 16.69 -8.67 -15.18
N LEU A 46 16.64 -9.82 -15.88
CA LEU A 46 17.60 -10.92 -15.70
C LEU A 46 19.02 -10.55 -16.14
N THR A 47 19.16 -9.82 -17.25
CA THR A 47 20.47 -9.45 -17.82
C THR A 47 21.02 -8.12 -17.30
N GLY A 48 20.28 -7.41 -16.45
CA GLY A 48 20.67 -6.08 -15.95
C GLY A 48 20.62 -4.97 -17.01
N THR A 49 19.85 -5.16 -18.09
CA THR A 49 19.68 -4.14 -19.14
C THR A 49 18.45 -3.26 -18.91
N ALA A 50 17.50 -3.71 -18.08
CA ALA A 50 16.43 -2.85 -17.56
C ALA A 50 17.06 -1.71 -16.74
N LYS A 51 16.59 -0.48 -16.98
CA LYS A 51 17.12 0.74 -16.35
C LYS A 51 16.10 1.27 -15.34
N TYR A 52 16.44 1.15 -14.07
CA TYR A 52 15.70 1.75 -12.96
C TYR A 52 16.07 3.23 -12.83
N ALA A 53 15.41 3.98 -11.95
CA ALA A 53 15.55 5.43 -11.91
C ALA A 53 17.01 5.89 -11.71
N ASP A 54 17.78 5.25 -10.81
CA ASP A 54 19.20 5.62 -10.57
C ASP A 54 20.13 5.24 -11.74
N ASP A 55 19.75 4.26 -12.56
CA ASP A 55 20.53 3.82 -13.73
C ASP A 55 20.43 4.81 -14.91
N LEU A 56 19.46 5.72 -14.87
CA LEU A 56 19.27 6.74 -15.91
C LEU A 56 20.36 7.80 -15.79
N VAL A 57 20.96 8.20 -16.91
CA VAL A 57 22.03 9.19 -16.96
C VAL A 57 21.49 10.48 -17.59
N PHE A 58 21.55 11.57 -16.83
CA PHE A 58 21.23 12.92 -17.27
C PHE A 58 22.47 13.79 -17.10
N PRO A 59 23.18 14.16 -18.18
CA PRO A 59 24.40 14.95 -18.09
C PRO A 59 24.18 16.26 -17.32
N GLY A 60 25.13 16.59 -16.42
CA GLY A 60 25.05 17.79 -15.59
C GLY A 60 24.06 17.73 -14.44
N ALA A 61 23.40 16.58 -14.22
CA ALA A 61 22.47 16.41 -13.10
C ALA A 61 23.17 16.58 -11.75
N TRP A 62 22.56 17.39 -10.89
CA TRP A 62 22.96 17.54 -9.49
C TRP A 62 22.28 16.50 -8.61
N TYR A 63 22.85 16.26 -7.43
CA TYR A 63 22.23 15.45 -6.39
C TYR A 63 21.39 16.35 -5.49
N GLY A 64 20.22 15.88 -5.08
CA GLY A 64 19.35 16.55 -4.12
C GLY A 64 19.22 15.75 -2.83
N ALA A 65 18.97 16.45 -1.73
CA ALA A 65 18.71 15.87 -0.42
C ALA A 65 17.64 16.66 0.33
N THR A 66 16.89 15.95 1.17
CA THR A 66 15.89 16.56 2.06
C THR A 66 16.53 16.87 3.42
N ILE A 67 16.28 18.08 3.93
CA ILE A 67 16.54 18.50 5.30
C ILE A 67 15.26 18.25 6.08
N ARG A 68 15.36 17.44 7.14
CA ARG A 68 14.21 16.86 7.82
C ARG A 68 14.22 17.22 9.30
N SER A 69 13.03 17.32 9.88
CA SER A 69 12.85 17.46 11.31
C SER A 69 13.34 16.22 12.08
N THR A 70 13.93 16.43 13.25
CA THR A 70 14.15 15.42 14.28
C THR A 70 13.06 15.42 15.36
N GLU A 71 12.18 16.42 15.36
CA GLU A 71 11.08 16.56 16.32
C GLU A 71 9.85 15.77 15.86
N PRO A 72 9.17 15.04 16.77
CA PRO A 72 7.90 14.40 16.45
C PRO A 72 6.77 15.42 16.30
N ARG A 73 6.86 16.56 17.00
CA ARG A 73 5.92 17.67 16.88
C ARG A 73 6.54 18.96 17.40
N ALA A 74 6.53 20.03 16.62
CA ALA A 74 7.10 21.31 17.01
C ALA A 74 6.57 22.45 16.14
N ARG A 75 6.73 23.70 16.58
CA ARG A 75 6.66 24.85 15.69
C ARG A 75 8.04 25.09 15.07
N LEU A 76 8.11 25.30 13.76
CA LEU A 76 9.35 25.73 13.10
C LEU A 76 9.48 27.25 13.23
N VAL A 77 10.50 27.72 13.94
CA VAL A 77 10.75 29.16 14.19
C VAL A 77 11.65 29.76 13.13
N ALA A 78 12.72 29.06 12.74
CA ALA A 78 13.67 29.53 11.74
C ALA A 78 14.45 28.37 11.11
N ILE A 79 15.02 28.64 9.94
CA ILE A 79 16.03 27.81 9.27
C ILE A 79 17.28 28.68 9.15
N GLU A 80 18.33 28.32 9.88
CA GLU A 80 19.57 29.08 9.92
C GLU A 80 20.64 28.37 9.08
N LEU A 81 21.28 29.13 8.19
CA LEU A 81 22.46 28.69 7.46
C LEU A 81 23.69 29.24 8.17
N ASP A 82 24.66 28.37 8.47
CA ASP A 82 25.93 28.76 9.07
C ASP A 82 26.63 29.83 8.22
N PRO A 83 26.90 31.05 8.75
CA PRO A 83 27.49 32.14 7.98
C PRO A 83 28.97 31.90 7.63
N GLU A 84 29.65 30.95 8.29
CA GLU A 84 31.04 30.59 8.00
C GLU A 84 31.17 29.63 6.80
N VAL A 85 30.04 29.10 6.31
CA VAL A 85 29.98 28.16 5.20
C VAL A 85 29.75 28.89 3.87
N ASP A 86 30.51 28.50 2.85
CA ASP A 86 30.31 28.92 1.47
C ASP A 86 29.11 28.20 0.83
N TRP A 87 27.95 28.85 0.85
CA TRP A 87 26.70 28.36 0.25
C TRP A 87 26.61 28.58 -1.27
N SER A 88 27.58 29.25 -1.90
CA SER A 88 27.53 29.54 -3.36
C SER A 88 27.63 28.30 -4.25
N LYS A 89 28.10 27.18 -3.69
CA LYS A 89 28.29 25.90 -4.38
C LYS A 89 27.04 25.01 -4.36
N VAL A 90 25.98 25.46 -3.70
CA VAL A 90 24.76 24.67 -3.50
C VAL A 90 23.52 25.52 -3.72
N VAL A 91 22.41 24.83 -3.91
CA VAL A 91 21.08 25.44 -3.93
C VAL A 91 20.32 24.98 -2.70
N VAL A 92 19.79 25.93 -1.93
CA VAL A 92 18.89 25.68 -0.81
C VAL A 92 17.48 26.10 -1.22
N VAL A 93 16.49 25.24 -1.01
CA VAL A 93 15.06 25.52 -1.24
C VAL A 93 14.32 25.41 0.08
N THR A 94 13.45 26.37 0.36
CA THR A 94 12.52 26.38 1.49
C THR A 94 11.08 26.49 0.99
N ALA A 95 10.10 26.42 1.90
CA ALA A 95 8.69 26.61 1.53
C ALA A 95 8.41 27.96 0.81
N ALA A 96 9.23 28.99 1.04
CA ALA A 96 9.08 30.30 0.39
C ALA A 96 9.46 30.29 -1.10
N ASP A 97 10.19 29.27 -1.55
CA ASP A 97 10.59 29.11 -2.96
C ASP A 97 9.55 28.32 -3.77
N ILE A 98 8.44 27.89 -3.17
CA ILE A 98 7.37 27.14 -3.84
C ILE A 98 6.53 28.15 -4.65
N PRO A 99 6.47 28.03 -6.00
CA PRO A 99 5.79 29.03 -6.82
C PRO A 99 4.26 28.89 -6.81
N GLY A 100 3.74 27.71 -6.51
CA GLY A 100 2.31 27.43 -6.38
C GLY A 100 1.87 27.25 -4.92
N GLU A 101 0.88 26.37 -4.71
CA GLU A 101 0.38 26.08 -3.37
C GLU A 101 1.35 25.15 -2.61
N ASN A 102 1.72 25.49 -1.37
CA ASN A 102 2.52 24.62 -0.51
C ASN A 102 1.68 23.47 0.08
N LEU A 103 1.22 22.58 -0.80
CA LEU A 103 0.47 21.38 -0.45
C LEU A 103 0.75 20.25 -1.44
N VAL A 104 0.56 19.01 -0.99
CA VAL A 104 0.62 17.80 -1.81
C VAL A 104 -0.81 17.39 -2.16
N SER A 105 -1.12 17.22 -3.44
CA SER A 105 -2.49 16.83 -3.83
C SER A 105 -2.75 15.36 -3.54
N ALA A 106 -3.73 15.09 -2.67
CA ALA A 106 -4.21 13.77 -2.30
C ALA A 106 -5.75 13.81 -2.12
N ILE A 107 -6.31 13.00 -1.21
CA ILE A 107 -7.74 13.03 -0.86
C ILE A 107 -8.11 14.33 -0.15
N LYS A 108 -7.31 14.70 0.85
CA LYS A 108 -7.33 16.03 1.47
C LYS A 108 -6.04 16.74 1.10
N GLU A 109 -6.12 18.07 1.06
CA GLU A 109 -5.00 18.94 0.75
C GLU A 109 -4.45 19.51 2.05
N ASP A 110 -4.00 18.61 2.94
CA ASP A 110 -3.60 18.92 4.32
C ASP A 110 -2.10 18.78 4.58
N GLN A 111 -1.36 18.14 3.67
CA GLN A 111 0.09 17.91 3.78
C GLN A 111 0.89 18.97 3.03
N PRO A 112 1.81 19.72 3.69
CA PRO A 112 2.69 20.65 3.00
C PRO A 112 3.76 19.91 2.19
N VAL A 113 4.30 20.57 1.15
CA VAL A 113 5.49 20.07 0.45
C VAL A 113 6.70 20.22 1.35
N LEU A 114 6.85 21.40 1.98
CA LEU A 114 7.87 21.71 2.98
C LEU A 114 7.20 22.48 4.13
N VAL A 115 7.54 22.17 5.38
CA VAL A 115 7.04 22.92 6.53
C VAL A 115 7.53 24.38 6.43
N PRO A 116 6.64 25.38 6.37
CA PRO A 116 7.04 26.78 6.30
C PRO A 116 7.52 27.27 7.66
N VAL A 117 8.41 28.28 7.66
CA VAL A 117 8.74 29.02 8.88
C VAL A 117 7.46 29.61 9.48
N GLY A 118 7.27 29.43 10.79
CA GLY A 118 6.06 29.75 11.52
C GLY A 118 5.01 28.62 11.53
N GLY A 119 5.19 27.58 10.71
CA GLY A 119 4.33 26.40 10.61
C GLY A 119 4.61 25.32 11.66
N GLU A 120 3.81 24.26 11.63
CA GLU A 120 3.92 23.12 12.56
C GLU A 120 4.55 21.93 11.86
N ILE A 121 5.62 21.41 12.46
CA ILE A 121 6.14 20.06 12.25
C ILE A 121 5.22 19.11 13.00
N ARG A 122 4.71 18.11 12.30
CA ARG A 122 3.74 17.11 12.79
C ARG A 122 4.31 15.70 12.89
N HIS A 123 5.49 15.41 12.34
CA HIS A 123 6.15 14.13 12.57
C HIS A 123 7.68 14.18 12.46
N HIS A 124 8.33 13.17 13.04
CA HIS A 124 9.76 12.95 12.82
C HIS A 124 10.02 12.67 11.33
N ALA A 125 11.16 13.15 10.82
CA ALA A 125 11.57 13.07 9.41
C ALA A 125 10.73 13.91 8.43
N GLU A 126 9.90 14.83 8.93
CA GLU A 126 9.12 15.73 8.07
C GLU A 126 10.01 16.69 7.27
N PRO A 127 9.76 16.90 5.96
CA PRO A 127 10.55 17.81 5.12
C PRO A 127 10.42 19.27 5.54
N VAL A 128 11.55 19.96 5.73
CA VAL A 128 11.61 21.37 6.12
C VAL A 128 12.31 22.23 5.06
N ALA A 129 13.40 21.72 4.50
CA ALA A 129 14.14 22.38 3.43
C ALA A 129 14.78 21.33 2.51
N LEU A 130 15.31 21.78 1.37
CA LEU A 130 16.00 20.93 0.41
C LEU A 130 17.37 21.53 0.07
N LEU A 131 18.32 20.66 -0.29
CA LEU A 131 19.68 21.03 -0.65
C LEU A 131 20.10 20.28 -1.92
N ALA A 132 20.69 20.97 -2.90
CA ALA A 132 21.28 20.35 -4.07
C ALA A 132 22.71 20.81 -4.33
N ALA A 133 23.54 19.90 -4.83
CA ALA A 133 24.94 20.15 -5.22
C ALA A 133 25.38 19.26 -6.38
N ALA A 134 26.50 19.59 -7.01
CA ALA A 134 27.07 18.82 -8.11
C ALA A 134 27.49 17.39 -7.71
N ASP A 135 27.75 17.16 -6.43
CA ASP A 135 28.22 15.88 -5.90
C ASP A 135 27.64 15.59 -4.50
N ARG A 136 27.57 14.30 -4.13
CA ARG A 136 27.03 13.86 -2.84
C ARG A 136 27.90 14.24 -1.64
N GLU A 137 29.20 14.44 -1.83
CA GLU A 137 30.13 14.77 -0.75
C GLU A 137 29.89 16.19 -0.24
N THR A 138 29.69 17.14 -1.15
CA THR A 138 29.31 18.51 -0.82
C THR A 138 28.01 18.55 -0.02
N ILE A 139 26.99 17.78 -0.39
CA ILE A 139 25.75 17.66 0.39
C ILE A 139 26.03 17.12 1.80
N ARG A 140 26.77 16.01 1.92
CA ARG A 140 27.08 15.42 3.23
C ARG A 140 27.85 16.38 4.13
N ARG A 141 28.75 17.18 3.56
CA ARG A 141 29.54 18.17 4.30
C ARG A 141 28.69 19.35 4.75
N LEU A 142 27.80 19.87 3.90
CA LEU A 142 27.07 21.11 4.19
C LEU A 142 25.73 20.91 4.91
N LYS A 143 25.08 19.75 4.75
CA LYS A 143 23.80 19.44 5.41
C LYS A 143 23.82 19.64 6.94
N PRO A 144 24.87 19.25 7.70
CA PRO A 144 24.95 19.50 9.14
C PRO A 144 25.02 20.97 9.55
N HIS A 145 25.36 21.87 8.63
CA HIS A 145 25.46 23.32 8.88
C HIS A 145 24.14 24.07 8.61
N ILE A 146 23.05 23.34 8.33
CA ILE A 146 21.69 23.87 8.29
C ILE A 146 21.03 23.55 9.63
N ARG A 147 20.75 24.58 10.42
CA ARG A 147 20.13 24.42 11.74
C ARG A 147 18.64 24.73 11.67
N LEU A 148 17.83 23.84 12.22
CA LEU A 148 16.40 24.06 12.41
C LEU A 148 16.18 24.60 13.83
N ILE A 149 15.57 25.77 13.95
CA ILE A 149 15.15 26.32 15.25
C ILE A 149 13.69 25.95 15.46
N THR A 150 13.42 25.17 16.50
CA THR A 150 12.10 24.60 16.77
C THR A 150 11.66 24.89 18.21
N GLU A 151 10.34 25.01 18.39
CA GLU A 151 9.68 25.02 19.69
C GLU A 151 8.87 23.73 19.83
N PRO A 152 9.32 22.76 20.65
CA PRO A 152 8.64 21.47 20.80
C PRO A 152 7.18 21.62 21.27
N LEU A 153 6.30 20.78 20.74
CA LEU A 153 4.90 20.68 21.14
C LEU A 153 4.59 19.25 21.61
N PRO A 154 3.64 19.04 22.53
CA PRO A 154 3.30 17.70 23.00
C PRO A 154 2.77 16.82 21.84
N PRO A 155 3.41 15.68 21.51
CA PRO A 155 2.93 14.79 20.47
C PRO A 155 1.81 13.86 20.98
N VAL A 156 0.94 13.43 20.07
CA VAL A 156 -0.08 12.38 20.28
C VAL A 156 0.33 11.15 19.47
N PHE A 157 0.62 10.04 20.13
CA PHE A 157 0.99 8.78 19.47
C PHE A 157 -0.08 7.70 19.59
N ASP A 158 -0.98 7.81 20.56
CA ASP A 158 -2.09 6.89 20.72
C ASP A 158 -3.29 7.37 19.90
N PRO A 159 -3.73 6.62 18.87
CA PRO A 159 -4.89 7.02 18.07
C PRO A 159 -6.20 7.09 18.88
N GLU A 160 -6.30 6.42 20.04
CA GLU A 160 -7.49 6.49 20.90
C GLU A 160 -7.57 7.82 21.66
N ALA A 161 -6.41 8.42 21.97
CA ALA A 161 -6.28 9.69 22.69
C ALA A 161 -6.38 10.92 21.77
N SER A 162 -6.40 10.72 20.44
CA SER A 162 -6.48 11.79 19.47
C SER A 162 -7.89 12.38 19.39
N ASP A 163 -7.97 13.71 19.43
CA ASP A 163 -9.19 14.48 19.24
C ASP A 163 -9.47 14.81 17.76
N HIS A 164 -8.55 14.46 16.86
CA HIS A 164 -8.62 14.80 15.45
C HIS A 164 -8.76 13.56 14.58
N LEU A 165 -9.88 13.45 13.88
CA LEU A 165 -10.19 12.34 12.98
C LEU A 165 -10.04 12.76 11.50
N PHE A 166 -9.42 11.90 10.69
CA PHE A 166 -9.43 12.08 9.24
C PHE A 166 -10.74 11.62 8.63
N ALA A 167 -11.31 10.53 9.16
CA ALA A 167 -12.57 9.95 8.72
C ALA A 167 -13.23 9.13 9.83
N SER A 168 -14.56 9.01 9.76
CA SER A 168 -15.37 8.12 10.57
C SER A 168 -16.51 7.54 9.72
N TYR A 169 -16.78 6.25 9.87
CA TYR A 169 -17.86 5.54 9.18
C TYR A 169 -18.65 4.70 10.17
N GLU A 170 -19.96 4.60 9.94
CA GLU A 170 -20.82 3.63 10.60
C GLU A 170 -21.52 2.78 9.53
N ILE A 171 -21.49 1.47 9.69
CA ILE A 171 -22.27 0.50 8.92
C ILE A 171 -23.18 -0.23 9.90
N ALA A 172 -24.48 -0.20 9.67
CA ALA A 172 -25.46 -0.88 10.51
C ALA A 172 -26.48 -1.63 9.66
N ASN A 173 -26.79 -2.86 10.03
CA ASN A 173 -27.80 -3.70 9.42
C ASN A 173 -28.48 -4.58 10.48
N GLY A 174 -29.81 -4.76 10.37
CA GLY A 174 -30.58 -5.57 11.32
C GLY A 174 -30.81 -4.90 12.68
N ASP A 175 -31.13 -5.72 13.68
CA ASP A 175 -31.39 -5.32 15.07
C ASP A 175 -30.35 -5.96 16.00
N LEU A 176 -29.40 -5.15 16.44
CA LEU A 176 -28.27 -5.61 17.24
C LEU A 176 -28.71 -6.16 18.61
N ASP A 177 -29.71 -5.54 19.25
CA ASP A 177 -30.18 -5.94 20.57
C ASP A 177 -30.94 -7.28 20.47
N ALA A 178 -31.79 -7.44 19.46
CA ALA A 178 -32.46 -8.71 19.18
C ALA A 178 -31.45 -9.82 18.84
N GLY A 179 -30.39 -9.49 18.08
CA GLY A 179 -29.31 -10.42 17.76
C GLY A 179 -28.57 -10.92 18.99
N PHE A 180 -28.19 -10.03 19.91
CA PHE A 180 -27.53 -10.41 21.17
C PHE A 180 -28.47 -11.16 22.13
N ALA A 181 -29.76 -10.81 22.17
CA ALA A 181 -30.74 -11.55 22.96
C ALA A 181 -30.94 -12.99 22.46
N ALA A 182 -30.71 -13.25 21.17
CA ALA A 182 -30.79 -14.56 20.55
C ALA A 182 -29.46 -15.36 20.59
N ALA A 183 -28.40 -14.81 21.20
CA ALA A 183 -27.10 -15.48 21.30
C ALA A 183 -27.01 -16.37 22.54
N ASP A 184 -26.50 -17.59 22.38
CA ASP A 184 -26.21 -18.50 23.49
C ASP A 184 -24.83 -18.19 24.11
N VAL A 185 -23.91 -17.68 23.29
CA VAL A 185 -22.58 -17.25 23.72
C VAL A 185 -22.29 -15.87 23.12
N ILE A 186 -21.78 -14.97 23.96
CA ILE A 186 -21.23 -13.68 23.54
C ILE A 186 -19.73 -13.69 23.87
N LEU A 187 -18.90 -13.36 22.88
CA LEU A 187 -17.46 -13.26 23.05
C LEU A 187 -16.98 -11.86 22.67
N GLU A 188 -16.10 -11.30 23.50
CA GLU A 188 -15.43 -10.03 23.27
C GLU A 188 -13.93 -10.24 23.05
N GLY A 189 -13.32 -9.42 22.19
CA GLY A 189 -11.88 -9.46 21.94
C GLY A 189 -11.35 -8.17 21.33
N GLU A 190 -10.16 -7.77 21.77
CA GLU A 190 -9.38 -6.68 21.19
C GLU A 190 -8.14 -7.24 20.49
N TYR A 191 -7.87 -6.75 19.29
CA TYR A 191 -6.75 -7.17 18.44
C TYR A 191 -5.99 -5.94 17.96
N ARG A 192 -4.66 -5.98 18.02
CA ARG A 192 -3.80 -4.87 17.61
C ARG A 192 -2.79 -5.33 16.57
N VAL A 193 -2.55 -4.49 15.57
CA VAL A 193 -1.49 -4.66 14.56
C VAL A 193 -0.67 -3.36 14.46
N GLY A 194 0.64 -3.50 14.33
CA GLY A 194 1.58 -2.39 14.22
C GLY A 194 1.81 -1.93 12.77
N HIS A 195 2.75 -1.00 12.60
CA HIS A 195 3.21 -0.56 11.29
C HIS A 195 3.82 -1.71 10.48
N GLN A 196 3.60 -1.67 9.16
CA GLN A 196 4.31 -2.50 8.20
C GLN A 196 4.91 -1.62 7.11
N GLU A 197 6.15 -1.92 6.75
CA GLU A 197 6.90 -1.26 5.70
C GLU A 197 6.90 -2.08 4.41
N GLN A 198 6.81 -1.42 3.27
CA GLN A 198 6.63 -2.05 1.96
C GLN A 198 7.88 -2.81 1.53
N LEU A 199 9.07 -2.29 1.89
CA LEU A 199 10.38 -2.87 1.56
C LEU A 199 10.51 -3.26 0.08
N TYR A 200 9.98 -2.42 -0.83
CA TYR A 200 10.34 -2.51 -2.25
C TYR A 200 11.86 -2.46 -2.42
N ILE A 201 12.38 -3.22 -3.36
CA ILE A 201 13.84 -3.39 -3.51
C ILE A 201 14.48 -2.09 -3.97
N GLU A 202 13.86 -1.40 -4.94
CA GLU A 202 14.28 -0.06 -5.37
C GLU A 202 13.59 0.98 -4.48
N ASN A 203 14.35 1.82 -3.79
CA ASN A 203 13.82 2.91 -2.96
C ASN A 203 13.10 3.99 -3.78
N ASN A 204 12.48 4.97 -3.12
CA ASN A 204 11.95 6.15 -3.81
C ASN A 204 13.06 6.92 -4.52
N ALA A 205 12.84 7.17 -5.81
CA ALA A 205 13.81 7.81 -6.69
C ALA A 205 13.09 8.65 -7.76
N MET A 206 13.50 9.91 -7.88
CA MET A 206 13.00 10.88 -8.86
C MET A 206 14.15 11.68 -9.46
N ILE A 207 14.06 11.94 -10.75
CA ILE A 207 14.97 12.83 -11.48
C ILE A 207 14.11 13.87 -12.18
N ALA A 208 14.25 15.13 -11.79
CA ALA A 208 13.60 16.25 -12.43
C ALA A 208 14.54 16.89 -13.46
N VAL A 209 13.99 17.24 -14.61
CA VAL A 209 14.71 17.76 -15.78
C VAL A 209 13.96 19.00 -16.28
N PRO A 210 14.51 20.20 -16.10
CA PRO A 210 13.91 21.41 -16.66
C PRO A 210 14.05 21.40 -18.19
N GLY A 211 12.99 21.80 -18.89
CA GLY A 211 12.94 21.96 -20.34
C GLY A 211 12.90 23.42 -20.78
N GLU A 212 12.62 23.64 -22.06
CA GLU A 212 12.37 24.97 -22.61
C GLU A 212 11.02 25.53 -22.13
N ASP A 213 10.80 26.84 -22.20
CA ASP A 213 9.51 27.50 -21.90
C ASP A 213 8.85 27.13 -20.55
N GLY A 214 9.68 26.82 -19.54
CA GLY A 214 9.23 26.48 -18.20
C GLY A 214 8.68 25.05 -18.07
N GLU A 215 8.94 24.17 -19.03
CA GLU A 215 8.63 22.76 -18.92
C GLU A 215 9.43 22.08 -17.79
N MET A 216 8.81 21.09 -17.16
CA MET A 216 9.44 20.22 -16.18
C MET A 216 9.06 18.77 -16.44
N ALA A 217 10.06 17.95 -16.73
CA ALA A 217 9.93 16.50 -16.83
C ALA A 217 10.42 15.82 -15.55
N VAL A 218 9.64 14.92 -14.97
CA VAL A 218 10.05 14.07 -13.85
C VAL A 218 10.06 12.62 -14.28
N HIS A 219 11.23 11.98 -14.17
CA HIS A 219 11.42 10.56 -14.36
C HIS A 219 11.53 9.88 -13.00
N GLY A 220 10.84 8.77 -12.76
CA GLY A 220 11.06 8.05 -11.51
C GLY A 220 10.22 6.82 -11.27
N SER A 221 10.46 6.25 -10.10
CA SER A 221 9.85 5.00 -9.65
C SER A 221 8.52 5.29 -8.96
N LEU A 222 7.40 4.92 -9.59
CA LEU A 222 6.06 5.31 -9.17
C LEU A 222 4.95 4.42 -9.73
N GLN A 223 3.81 4.38 -9.06
CA GLN A 223 2.60 3.66 -9.47
C GLN A 223 1.59 4.57 -10.20
N CYS A 224 1.51 5.84 -9.80
CA CYS A 224 0.45 6.75 -10.25
C CYS A 224 1.03 8.05 -10.86
N PRO A 225 1.37 8.05 -12.17
CA PRO A 225 1.92 9.23 -12.84
C PRO A 225 1.02 10.47 -12.72
N TYR A 226 -0.30 10.27 -12.76
CA TYR A 226 -1.28 11.36 -12.67
C TYR A 226 -1.36 12.02 -11.29
N TYR A 227 -0.97 11.34 -10.21
CA TYR A 227 -0.87 11.97 -8.88
C TYR A 227 0.26 12.98 -8.87
N VAL A 228 1.44 12.57 -9.36
CA VAL A 228 2.59 13.46 -9.53
C VAL A 228 2.26 14.60 -10.49
N HIS A 229 1.60 14.32 -11.62
CA HIS A 229 1.20 15.36 -12.59
C HIS A 229 0.29 16.42 -11.96
N LYS A 230 -0.74 15.98 -11.21
CA LYS A 230 -1.64 16.89 -10.48
C LYS A 230 -0.89 17.70 -9.42
N ALA A 231 0.01 17.06 -8.67
CA ALA A 231 0.84 17.73 -7.67
C ALA A 231 1.74 18.80 -8.29
N MET A 232 2.42 18.49 -9.41
CA MET A 232 3.25 19.45 -10.15
C MET A 232 2.46 20.68 -10.59
N LYS A 233 1.24 20.48 -11.13
CA LYS A 233 0.40 21.61 -11.54
C LYS A 233 0.04 22.54 -10.38
N LYS A 234 -0.31 21.97 -9.22
CA LYS A 234 -0.70 22.74 -8.04
C LYS A 234 0.47 23.43 -7.35
N SER A 235 1.49 22.67 -6.99
CA SER A 235 2.58 23.18 -6.13
C SER A 235 3.67 23.90 -6.93
N LEU A 236 3.86 23.54 -8.21
CA LEU A 236 4.82 24.21 -9.08
C LEU A 236 4.18 25.26 -10.00
N GLY A 237 2.85 25.39 -9.97
CA GLY A 237 2.11 26.34 -10.83
C GLY A 237 2.16 26.02 -12.32
N LEU A 238 2.48 24.77 -12.70
CA LEU A 238 2.67 24.38 -14.09
C LEU A 238 1.33 24.13 -14.80
N THR A 239 1.31 24.43 -16.11
CA THR A 239 0.21 24.00 -16.98
C THR A 239 0.28 22.50 -17.28
N ALA A 240 -0.80 21.94 -17.85
CA ALA A 240 -0.85 20.53 -18.19
C ALA A 240 0.21 20.11 -19.23
N SER A 241 0.58 21.01 -20.15
CA SER A 241 1.62 20.80 -21.16
C SER A 241 3.03 20.97 -20.59
N GLN A 242 3.20 21.85 -19.60
CA GLN A 242 4.51 22.06 -18.96
C GLN A 242 4.90 20.92 -17.99
N ALA A 243 3.93 20.24 -17.38
CA ALA A 243 4.20 19.14 -16.47
C ALA A 243 4.23 17.79 -17.21
N ARG A 244 5.38 17.11 -17.20
CA ARG A 244 5.55 15.78 -17.80
C ARG A 244 6.05 14.77 -16.78
N VAL A 245 5.34 13.64 -16.65
CA VAL A 245 5.72 12.55 -15.73
C VAL A 245 6.00 11.29 -16.53
N ILE A 246 7.17 10.68 -16.30
CA ILE A 246 7.65 9.50 -17.02
C ILE A 246 8.00 8.43 -15.99
N GLN A 247 7.24 7.34 -15.98
CA GLN A 247 7.56 6.20 -15.14
C GLN A 247 8.87 5.56 -15.63
N ALA A 248 9.84 5.38 -14.74
CA ALA A 248 10.98 4.52 -14.95
C ALA A 248 10.59 3.05 -14.65
N GLU A 249 11.46 2.10 -15.01
CA GLU A 249 11.33 0.74 -14.48
C GLU A 249 11.23 0.82 -12.95
N THR A 250 10.26 0.10 -12.36
CA THR A 250 9.91 0.23 -10.94
C THR A 250 10.21 -1.08 -10.22
N GLY A 251 11.14 -1.06 -9.27
CA GLY A 251 11.60 -2.19 -8.46
C GLY A 251 10.69 -2.51 -7.27
N GLY A 252 9.39 -2.66 -7.55
CA GLY A 252 8.32 -2.86 -6.54
C GLY A 252 7.72 -1.54 -6.04
N GLY A 253 6.43 -1.57 -5.71
CA GLY A 253 5.68 -0.43 -5.17
C GLY A 253 4.83 -0.78 -3.95
N PHE A 254 3.96 -1.79 -4.07
CA PHE A 254 3.15 -2.34 -2.99
C PHE A 254 2.23 -1.33 -2.26
N GLY A 255 1.91 -0.21 -2.90
CA GLY A 255 1.15 0.92 -2.34
C GLY A 255 2.04 2.09 -1.91
N GLY A 256 3.27 1.83 -1.43
CA GLY A 256 4.17 2.89 -0.96
C GLY A 256 4.74 3.79 -2.05
N LYS A 257 4.46 3.47 -3.32
CA LYS A 257 4.77 4.31 -4.50
C LYS A 257 3.49 4.81 -5.19
N GLU A 258 2.37 4.85 -4.50
CA GLU A 258 1.11 5.40 -4.99
C GLU A 258 1.08 6.93 -4.83
N GLU A 259 1.02 7.42 -3.60
CA GLU A 259 0.93 8.85 -3.28
C GLU A 259 2.28 9.51 -2.98
N TYR A 260 3.16 8.82 -2.23
CA TYR A 260 4.43 9.37 -1.74
C TYR A 260 5.38 9.89 -2.85
N PRO A 261 5.44 9.29 -4.06
CA PRO A 261 6.16 9.83 -5.21
C PRO A 261 5.91 11.31 -5.50
N SER A 262 4.72 11.82 -5.19
CA SER A 262 4.40 13.25 -5.37
C SER A 262 5.32 14.15 -4.56
N ILE A 263 5.67 13.77 -3.32
CA ILE A 263 6.54 14.56 -2.43
C ILE A 263 7.95 14.63 -3.00
N ILE A 264 8.58 13.48 -3.25
CA ILE A 264 9.97 13.42 -3.74
C ILE A 264 10.09 14.00 -5.17
N ALA A 265 9.04 13.90 -6.00
CA ALA A 265 9.01 14.52 -7.32
C ALA A 265 8.97 16.04 -7.22
N LEU A 266 8.13 16.60 -6.33
CA LEU A 266 8.10 18.04 -6.07
C LEU A 266 9.42 18.54 -5.51
N HIS A 267 10.05 17.79 -4.60
CA HIS A 267 11.36 18.16 -4.07
C HIS A 267 12.43 18.22 -5.18
N ALA A 268 12.51 17.19 -6.02
CA ALA A 268 13.45 17.16 -7.13
C ALA A 268 13.19 18.31 -8.12
N ALA A 269 11.91 18.58 -8.43
CA ALA A 269 11.51 19.64 -9.34
C ALA A 269 11.83 21.03 -8.80
N LEU A 270 11.54 21.34 -7.53
CA LEU A 270 11.88 22.63 -6.93
C LEU A 270 13.39 22.88 -6.95
N LEU A 271 14.20 21.86 -6.62
CA LEU A 271 15.65 21.95 -6.71
C LEU A 271 16.11 22.16 -8.16
N ALA A 272 15.53 21.45 -9.12
CA ALA A 272 15.86 21.57 -10.54
C ALA A 272 15.51 22.95 -11.10
N MET A 273 14.35 23.51 -10.71
CA MET A 273 13.94 24.87 -11.08
C MET A 273 14.95 25.90 -10.54
N LYS A 274 15.31 25.81 -9.26
CA LYS A 274 16.23 26.78 -8.65
C LYS A 274 17.68 26.62 -9.11
N ALA A 275 18.11 25.39 -9.41
CA ALA A 275 19.47 25.11 -9.92
C ALA A 275 19.62 25.34 -11.44
N GLY A 276 18.52 25.49 -12.17
CA GLY A 276 18.50 25.65 -13.63
C GLY A 276 19.07 24.46 -14.39
N ARG A 277 18.98 23.25 -13.82
CA ARG A 277 19.57 22.02 -14.37
C ARG A 277 18.89 20.78 -13.80
N PRO A 278 19.12 19.58 -14.37
CA PRO A 278 18.53 18.37 -13.82
C PRO A 278 18.96 18.10 -12.37
N VAL A 279 18.07 17.55 -11.55
CA VAL A 279 18.36 17.15 -10.17
C VAL A 279 17.82 15.74 -9.92
N ARG A 280 18.67 14.87 -9.37
CA ARG A 280 18.29 13.52 -8.90
C ARG A 280 18.13 13.49 -7.38
N MET A 281 17.01 12.96 -6.93
CA MET A 281 16.73 12.64 -5.52
C MET A 281 16.46 11.15 -5.40
N ILE A 282 17.35 10.47 -4.69
CA ILE A 282 17.37 9.02 -4.59
C ILE A 282 17.64 8.69 -3.13
N TYR A 283 16.63 8.19 -2.45
CA TYR A 283 16.75 7.88 -1.03
C TYR A 283 17.60 6.65 -0.82
N ASP A 284 18.43 6.70 0.23
CA ASP A 284 18.98 5.48 0.81
C ASP A 284 17.89 4.74 1.62
N ARG A 285 18.21 3.54 2.12
CA ARG A 285 17.22 2.72 2.84
C ARG A 285 16.78 3.37 4.14
N HIS A 286 17.65 4.04 4.88
CA HIS A 286 17.28 4.63 6.15
C HIS A 286 16.35 5.83 5.96
N GLU A 287 16.63 6.68 4.97
CA GLU A 287 15.76 7.82 4.64
C GLU A 287 14.39 7.37 4.15
N ASP A 288 14.35 6.36 3.27
CA ASP A 288 13.11 5.79 2.75
C ASP A 288 12.25 5.24 3.92
N LEU A 289 12.82 4.37 4.75
CA LEU A 289 12.16 3.83 5.95
C LEU A 289 11.68 4.91 6.93
N ALA A 290 12.42 6.00 7.09
CA ALA A 290 12.06 7.04 8.05
C ALA A 290 10.92 7.93 7.55
N ALA A 291 10.84 8.16 6.24
CA ALA A 291 10.06 9.25 5.69
C ALA A 291 8.82 8.83 4.89
N THR A 292 8.79 7.62 4.33
CA THR A 292 7.72 7.16 3.44
C THR A 292 6.49 6.67 4.18
N THR A 293 5.36 6.63 3.47
CA THR A 293 4.12 6.12 4.01
C THR A 293 4.16 4.63 4.28
N LYS A 294 3.44 4.20 5.33
CA LYS A 294 3.40 2.82 5.83
C LYS A 294 1.97 2.30 5.89
N ARG A 295 1.82 1.00 6.17
CA ARG A 295 0.51 0.45 6.54
C ARG A 295 0.05 1.02 7.88
N HIS A 296 -1.20 1.47 7.94
CA HIS A 296 -1.90 1.86 9.17
C HIS A 296 -1.85 0.77 10.24
N PRO A 297 -1.29 1.07 11.43
CA PRO A 297 -1.63 0.35 12.65
C PRO A 297 -3.14 0.38 12.90
N ALA A 298 -3.65 -0.66 13.55
CA ALA A 298 -5.08 -0.72 13.87
C ALA A 298 -5.33 -1.40 15.22
N ILE A 299 -6.39 -0.95 15.87
CA ILE A 299 -7.03 -1.56 17.04
C ILE A 299 -8.42 -1.97 16.58
N VAL A 300 -8.73 -3.25 16.70
CA VAL A 300 -10.02 -3.81 16.28
C VAL A 300 -10.65 -4.52 17.45
N ARG A 301 -11.85 -4.09 17.84
CA ARG A 301 -12.62 -4.71 18.92
C ARG A 301 -13.83 -5.39 18.33
N HIS A 302 -14.03 -6.64 18.72
CA HIS A 302 -15.22 -7.42 18.37
C HIS A 302 -16.00 -7.74 19.63
N ARG A 303 -17.32 -7.60 19.55
CA ARG A 303 -18.29 -8.24 20.43
C ARG A 303 -19.25 -9.03 19.56
N THR A 304 -19.18 -10.35 19.64
CA THR A 304 -19.89 -11.25 18.71
C THR A 304 -20.81 -12.20 19.46
N GLY A 305 -22.08 -12.24 19.07
CA GLY A 305 -23.08 -13.19 19.55
C GLY A 305 -23.20 -14.38 18.60
N VAL A 306 -23.15 -15.58 19.15
CA VAL A 306 -23.30 -16.85 18.43
C VAL A 306 -24.29 -17.76 19.15
N ARG A 307 -25.00 -18.58 18.38
CA ARG A 307 -25.78 -19.71 18.92
C ARG A 307 -24.88 -20.88 19.28
N ALA A 308 -25.42 -21.85 20.03
CA ALA A 308 -24.73 -23.07 20.43
C ALA A 308 -24.28 -23.92 19.23
N ASP A 309 -25.00 -23.82 18.11
CA ASP A 309 -24.62 -24.43 16.83
C ASP A 309 -23.59 -23.60 16.04
N GLY A 310 -23.01 -22.56 16.60
CA GLY A 310 -22.00 -21.72 15.94
C GLY A 310 -22.54 -20.77 14.87
N THR A 311 -23.86 -20.63 14.71
CA THR A 311 -24.45 -19.60 13.84
C THR A 311 -24.19 -18.21 14.42
N LEU A 312 -23.61 -17.31 13.62
CA LEU A 312 -23.46 -15.89 13.95
C LEU A 312 -24.83 -15.19 13.94
N VAL A 313 -25.14 -14.46 15.01
CA VAL A 313 -26.42 -13.74 15.15
C VAL A 313 -26.25 -12.25 15.43
N ALA A 314 -25.12 -11.81 15.98
CA ALA A 314 -24.82 -10.41 16.20
C ALA A 314 -23.32 -10.12 16.12
N GLN A 315 -22.95 -8.99 15.52
CA GLN A 315 -21.59 -8.45 15.55
C GLN A 315 -21.61 -6.94 15.83
N ASP A 316 -20.93 -6.51 16.89
CA ASP A 316 -20.63 -5.10 17.18
C ASP A 316 -19.12 -4.91 17.12
N ILE A 317 -18.66 -4.11 16.17
CA ILE A 317 -17.24 -4.03 15.79
C ILE A 317 -16.79 -2.57 15.85
N GLU A 318 -15.69 -2.31 16.56
CA GLU A 318 -14.98 -1.03 16.52
C GLU A 318 -13.65 -1.20 15.78
N VAL A 319 -13.37 -0.33 14.82
CA VAL A 319 -12.10 -0.25 14.11
C VAL A 319 -11.49 1.14 14.34
N ILE A 320 -10.31 1.20 14.93
CA ILE A 320 -9.53 2.43 15.09
C ILE A 320 -8.23 2.26 14.31
N MET A 321 -7.98 3.12 13.32
CA MET A 321 -6.73 3.15 12.57
C MET A 321 -5.90 4.38 12.94
N ASP A 322 -4.58 4.20 13.02
CA ASP A 322 -3.63 5.31 13.10
C ASP A 322 -3.31 5.82 11.69
N GLY A 323 -3.76 7.04 11.35
CA GLY A 323 -3.51 7.69 10.07
C GLY A 323 -2.15 8.39 9.96
N GLY A 324 -1.43 8.57 11.07
CA GLY A 324 -0.24 9.41 11.13
C GLY A 324 -0.55 10.90 11.02
N ALA A 325 0.46 11.69 10.64
CA ALA A 325 0.39 13.16 10.68
C ALA A 325 -0.53 13.81 9.64
N TYR A 326 -0.79 13.15 8.51
CA TYR A 326 -1.52 13.69 7.36
C TYR A 326 -2.47 12.67 6.75
N CYS A 327 -3.54 13.15 6.11
CA CYS A 327 -4.67 12.34 5.70
C CYS A 327 -4.34 11.29 4.62
N THR A 328 -3.48 11.64 3.65
CA THR A 328 -3.08 10.76 2.52
C THR A 328 -4.28 10.03 1.88
N LEU A 329 -4.31 8.68 1.95
CA LEU A 329 -5.35 7.77 1.48
C LEU A 329 -6.18 7.18 2.64
N THR A 330 -5.97 7.65 3.87
CA THR A 330 -6.55 7.10 5.11
C THR A 330 -8.08 6.89 5.06
N PRO A 331 -8.92 7.82 4.57
CA PRO A 331 -10.36 7.59 4.49
C PRO A 331 -10.76 6.36 3.65
N VAL A 332 -10.05 6.10 2.56
CA VAL A 332 -10.35 4.96 1.66
C VAL A 332 -9.81 3.65 2.27
N VAL A 333 -8.67 3.71 2.96
CA VAL A 333 -8.15 2.55 3.71
C VAL A 333 -9.10 2.17 4.84
N LEU A 334 -9.61 3.16 5.58
CA LEU A 334 -10.55 2.94 6.67
C LEU A 334 -11.88 2.38 6.16
N SER A 335 -12.43 2.93 5.07
CA SER A 335 -13.70 2.43 4.51
C SER A 335 -13.58 0.98 4.06
N ARG A 336 -12.46 0.61 3.41
CA ARG A 336 -12.19 -0.79 3.06
C ARG A 336 -12.04 -1.68 4.28
N GLY A 337 -11.33 -1.23 5.31
CA GLY A 337 -11.27 -1.92 6.60
C GLY A 337 -12.66 -2.14 7.22
N ALA A 338 -13.51 -1.12 7.24
CA ALA A 338 -14.87 -1.23 7.75
C ALA A 338 -15.68 -2.28 6.98
N LEU A 339 -15.65 -2.25 5.64
CA LEU A 339 -16.37 -3.19 4.78
C LEU A 339 -15.98 -4.66 5.01
N HIS A 340 -14.72 -4.93 5.35
CA HIS A 340 -14.21 -6.31 5.51
C HIS A 340 -14.21 -6.78 6.97
N SER A 341 -14.56 -5.91 7.93
CA SER A 341 -14.40 -6.18 9.37
C SER A 341 -15.30 -7.28 9.93
N GLY A 342 -16.48 -7.50 9.35
CA GLY A 342 -17.34 -8.65 9.68
C GLY A 342 -16.80 -10.00 9.19
N GLY A 343 -15.75 -9.98 8.37
CA GLY A 343 -15.22 -11.16 7.68
C GLY A 343 -16.11 -11.65 6.54
N PRO A 344 -15.73 -12.76 5.88
CA PRO A 344 -16.51 -13.36 4.81
C PRO A 344 -17.73 -14.15 5.32
N TYR A 345 -18.41 -13.65 6.37
CA TYR A 345 -19.41 -14.40 7.12
C TYR A 345 -20.78 -13.72 7.14
N ARG A 346 -21.83 -14.51 6.95
CA ARG A 346 -23.21 -14.11 7.20
C ARG A 346 -23.41 -13.79 8.67
N CYS A 347 -23.91 -12.59 8.95
CA CYS A 347 -24.46 -12.23 10.24
C CYS A 347 -25.64 -11.27 10.00
N PRO A 348 -26.85 -11.58 10.50
CA PRO A 348 -28.03 -10.77 10.22
C PRO A 348 -28.01 -9.40 10.90
N ASN A 349 -27.39 -9.31 12.08
CA ASN A 349 -27.38 -8.10 12.89
C ASN A 349 -25.93 -7.62 13.08
N VAL A 350 -25.58 -6.49 12.47
CA VAL A 350 -24.20 -6.00 12.42
C VAL A 350 -24.19 -4.50 12.67
N ARG A 351 -23.26 -4.06 13.53
CA ARG A 351 -22.85 -2.68 13.66
C ARG A 351 -21.33 -2.60 13.59
N ILE A 352 -20.81 -1.75 12.70
CA ILE A 352 -19.39 -1.48 12.54
C ILE A 352 -19.18 0.02 12.67
N ARG A 353 -18.37 0.43 13.64
CA ARG A 353 -17.93 1.82 13.82
C ARG A 353 -16.44 1.89 13.54
N ALA A 354 -16.08 2.64 12.51
CA ALA A 354 -14.69 2.77 12.09
C ALA A 354 -14.25 4.23 12.16
N ARG A 355 -13.10 4.51 12.75
CA ARG A 355 -12.48 5.85 12.77
C ARG A 355 -10.99 5.78 12.50
N ALA A 356 -10.45 6.80 11.85
CA ALA A 356 -9.02 6.96 11.65
C ALA A 356 -8.56 8.29 12.25
N ALA A 357 -7.62 8.21 13.18
CA ALA A 357 -7.12 9.33 13.95
C ALA A 357 -5.84 9.91 13.35
N ARG A 358 -5.61 11.21 13.57
CA ARG A 358 -4.31 11.84 13.37
C ARG A 358 -3.41 11.57 14.57
N THR A 359 -2.17 11.19 14.31
CA THR A 359 -1.12 11.07 15.34
C THR A 359 0.14 11.77 14.84
N ASN A 360 1.20 11.81 15.65
CA ASN A 360 2.48 12.41 15.30
C ASN A 360 3.51 11.36 14.81
N THR A 361 3.03 10.32 14.12
CA THR A 361 3.85 9.36 13.36
C THR A 361 3.93 9.76 11.88
N PRO A 362 4.91 9.24 11.09
CA PRO A 362 4.91 9.46 9.65
C PRO A 362 3.55 9.08 9.03
N PRO A 363 3.04 9.82 8.04
CA PRO A 363 1.73 9.55 7.45
C PRO A 363 1.62 8.10 6.99
N ASN A 364 0.52 7.43 7.35
CA ASN A 364 0.23 6.11 6.80
C ASN A 364 -0.45 6.25 5.45
N GLY A 365 -0.51 5.18 4.65
CA GLY A 365 -0.99 5.27 3.27
C GLY A 365 -1.33 3.91 2.67
N ALA A 366 -1.20 3.81 1.35
CA ALA A 366 -1.48 2.57 0.66
C ALA A 366 -0.46 1.47 1.02
N PHE A 367 -0.98 0.29 1.34
CA PHE A 367 -0.23 -0.96 1.35
C PHE A 367 -1.11 -2.06 0.75
N ARG A 368 -0.56 -2.96 -0.05
CA ARG A 368 -1.25 -4.17 -0.56
C ARG A 368 -2.25 -4.78 0.44
N GLY A 369 -3.51 -4.86 0.02
CA GLY A 369 -4.67 -5.28 0.83
C GLY A 369 -5.51 -4.10 1.35
N PHE A 370 -4.88 -2.95 1.59
CA PHE A 370 -5.53 -1.64 1.71
C PHE A 370 -6.58 -1.59 2.84
N GLY A 371 -6.15 -1.85 4.08
CA GLY A 371 -7.02 -1.82 5.28
C GLY A 371 -7.67 -3.16 5.62
N ALA A 372 -7.94 -4.01 4.62
CA ALA A 372 -8.53 -5.33 4.83
C ALA A 372 -7.65 -6.26 5.68
N PRO A 373 -6.32 -6.39 5.48
CA PRO A 373 -5.50 -7.32 6.25
C PRO A 373 -5.54 -7.08 7.76
N GLN A 374 -5.65 -5.81 8.20
CA GLN A 374 -5.73 -5.45 9.61
C GLN A 374 -6.99 -6.03 10.29
N VAL A 375 -8.14 -5.88 9.63
CA VAL A 375 -9.42 -6.33 10.17
C VAL A 375 -9.65 -7.83 9.95
N GLU A 376 -9.13 -8.39 8.87
CA GLU A 376 -9.20 -9.83 8.60
C GLU A 376 -8.37 -10.62 9.61
N PHE A 377 -7.18 -10.12 9.98
CA PHE A 377 -6.41 -10.70 11.07
C PHE A 377 -7.22 -10.76 12.38
N ALA A 378 -7.87 -9.65 12.74
CA ALA A 378 -8.69 -9.57 13.94
C ALA A 378 -9.88 -10.54 13.88
N MET A 379 -10.66 -10.50 12.80
CA MET A 379 -11.84 -11.34 12.62
C MET A 379 -11.48 -12.83 12.57
N GLU A 380 -10.44 -13.23 11.83
CA GLU A 380 -10.04 -14.64 11.72
C GLU A 380 -9.46 -15.19 13.03
N THR A 381 -8.77 -14.35 13.80
CA THR A 381 -8.34 -14.70 15.16
C THR A 381 -9.55 -14.83 16.09
N HIS A 382 -10.53 -13.93 15.96
CA HIS A 382 -11.77 -13.95 16.74
C HIS A 382 -12.62 -15.20 16.45
N VAL A 383 -12.77 -15.57 15.18
CA VAL A 383 -13.45 -16.80 14.74
C VAL A 383 -12.81 -18.05 15.35
N ASN A 384 -11.48 -18.12 15.41
CA ASN A 384 -10.81 -19.26 16.03
C ASN A 384 -11.15 -19.37 17.53
N ARG A 385 -11.26 -18.25 18.25
CA ARG A 385 -11.67 -18.23 19.66
C ARG A 385 -13.14 -18.58 19.85
N LEU A 386 -14.03 -18.13 18.95
CA LEU A 386 -15.44 -18.52 18.95
C LEU A 386 -15.60 -20.03 18.75
N ALA A 387 -14.89 -20.59 17.77
CA ALA A 387 -14.92 -22.03 17.51
C ALA A 387 -14.41 -22.83 18.72
N GLU A 388 -13.30 -22.41 19.34
CA GLU A 388 -12.77 -23.01 20.56
C GLU A 388 -13.78 -22.96 21.72
N ARG A 389 -14.42 -21.79 21.93
CA ARG A 389 -15.41 -21.60 23.00
C ARG A 389 -16.63 -22.50 22.85
N LEU A 390 -17.03 -22.83 21.62
CA LEU A 390 -18.15 -23.71 21.31
C LEU A 390 -17.73 -25.19 21.17
N GLY A 391 -16.44 -25.51 21.28
CA GLY A 391 -15.93 -26.86 21.01
C GLY A 391 -16.09 -27.30 19.56
N LEU A 392 -16.21 -26.35 18.62
CA LEU A 392 -16.33 -26.61 17.19
C LEU A 392 -14.96 -26.60 16.51
N SER A 393 -14.85 -27.31 15.39
CA SER A 393 -13.70 -27.10 14.52
C SER A 393 -13.70 -25.68 13.94
N PRO A 394 -12.53 -25.02 13.82
CA PRO A 394 -12.39 -23.77 13.08
C PRO A 394 -12.85 -23.86 11.61
N ALA A 395 -12.71 -25.02 10.97
CA ALA A 395 -13.20 -25.23 9.60
C ALA A 395 -14.73 -25.32 9.57
N GLU A 396 -15.32 -26.02 10.52
CA GLU A 396 -16.78 -26.18 10.62
C GLU A 396 -17.48 -24.86 10.94
N PHE A 397 -16.93 -24.07 11.87
CA PHE A 397 -17.47 -22.74 12.19
C PHE A 397 -17.51 -21.84 10.95
N ARG A 398 -16.42 -21.83 10.16
CA ARG A 398 -16.35 -21.07 8.90
C ARG A 398 -17.35 -21.59 7.88
N ARG A 399 -17.45 -22.90 7.71
CA ARG A 399 -18.41 -23.52 6.77
C ARG A 399 -19.85 -23.16 7.09
N ARG A 400 -20.24 -23.06 8.35
CA ARG A 400 -21.61 -22.67 8.74
C ARG A 400 -21.94 -21.23 8.35
N ASN A 401 -20.97 -20.33 8.49
CA ASN A 401 -21.22 -18.90 8.39
C ASN A 401 -20.74 -18.26 7.08
N ALA A 402 -19.86 -18.90 6.30
CA ALA A 402 -19.24 -18.27 5.13
C ALA A 402 -20.27 -17.92 4.05
N TYR A 403 -20.18 -16.71 3.50
CA TYR A 403 -21.08 -16.20 2.46
C TYR A 403 -21.30 -17.17 1.30
N GLU A 404 -22.51 -17.12 0.76
CA GLU A 404 -23.03 -17.87 -0.38
C GLU A 404 -23.59 -16.92 -1.44
N LEU A 405 -23.86 -17.46 -2.62
CA LEU A 405 -24.44 -16.71 -3.72
C LEU A 405 -25.78 -16.08 -3.30
N ASN A 406 -25.96 -14.81 -3.63
CA ASN A 406 -27.11 -13.96 -3.28
C ASN A 406 -27.23 -13.54 -1.82
N ASP A 407 -26.26 -13.89 -0.97
CA ASP A 407 -26.16 -13.26 0.35
C ASP A 407 -25.99 -11.74 0.21
N ILE A 408 -26.44 -11.03 1.24
CA ILE A 408 -26.41 -9.57 1.31
C ILE A 408 -25.39 -9.17 2.37
N THR A 409 -24.41 -8.36 1.99
CA THR A 409 -23.43 -7.81 2.93
C THR A 409 -24.10 -6.77 3.85
N PRO A 410 -23.47 -6.37 4.98
CA PRO A 410 -24.00 -5.33 5.85
C PRO A 410 -24.24 -3.97 5.17
N THR A 411 -23.64 -3.72 4.00
CA THR A 411 -23.86 -2.52 3.20
C THR A 411 -24.97 -2.65 2.17
N GLY A 412 -25.68 -3.77 2.14
CA GLY A 412 -26.75 -4.04 1.18
C GLY A 412 -26.28 -4.56 -0.17
N GLN A 413 -24.98 -4.84 -0.35
CA GLN A 413 -24.48 -5.42 -1.60
C GLN A 413 -24.94 -6.88 -1.71
N VAL A 414 -25.62 -7.19 -2.81
CA VAL A 414 -25.97 -8.57 -3.16
C VAL A 414 -24.77 -9.24 -3.84
N LEU A 415 -24.33 -10.37 -3.30
CA LEU A 415 -23.20 -11.15 -3.82
C LEU A 415 -23.64 -12.01 -5.01
N ARG A 416 -23.62 -11.43 -6.21
CA ARG A 416 -24.15 -12.07 -7.44
C ARG A 416 -23.16 -12.98 -8.17
N GLU A 417 -21.87 -12.79 -7.97
CA GLU A 417 -20.81 -13.53 -8.67
C GLU A 417 -19.56 -13.66 -7.80
N SER A 418 -18.63 -14.55 -8.19
CA SER A 418 -17.34 -14.78 -7.53
C SER A 418 -17.40 -15.14 -6.04
N VAL A 419 -18.47 -15.79 -5.58
CA VAL A 419 -18.65 -16.24 -4.18
C VAL A 419 -18.18 -17.69 -4.01
N ALA A 420 -16.85 -17.89 -3.87
CA ALA A 420 -16.23 -19.22 -3.79
C ALA A 420 -15.75 -19.63 -2.39
N ALA A 421 -16.20 -18.91 -1.34
CA ALA A 421 -15.70 -19.09 0.02
C ALA A 421 -15.82 -20.53 0.54
N GLN A 422 -16.98 -21.17 0.33
CA GLN A 422 -17.24 -22.57 0.70
C GLN A 422 -16.34 -23.55 -0.08
N GLU A 423 -16.20 -23.33 -1.39
CA GLU A 423 -15.40 -24.20 -2.26
C GLU A 423 -13.91 -24.13 -1.90
N VAL A 424 -13.37 -22.92 -1.77
CA VAL A 424 -11.97 -22.69 -1.39
C VAL A 424 -11.69 -23.26 0.00
N LEU A 425 -12.59 -23.04 0.97
CA LEU A 425 -12.46 -23.60 2.31
C LEU A 425 -12.40 -25.13 2.28
N ARG A 426 -13.33 -25.78 1.57
CA ARG A 426 -13.38 -27.24 1.44
C ARG A 426 -12.09 -27.79 0.83
N LEU A 427 -11.65 -27.23 -0.30
CA LEU A 427 -10.43 -27.66 -0.99
C LEU A 427 -9.18 -27.45 -0.13
N ALA A 428 -9.07 -26.33 0.59
CA ALA A 428 -7.94 -26.06 1.47
C ALA A 428 -7.90 -27.03 2.66
N VAL A 429 -9.05 -27.31 3.28
CA VAL A 429 -9.18 -28.28 4.39
C VAL A 429 -8.80 -29.68 3.96
N GLU A 430 -9.27 -30.11 2.78
CA GLU A 430 -8.97 -31.42 2.19
C GLU A 430 -7.48 -31.54 1.85
N ALA A 431 -6.94 -30.59 1.07
CA ALA A 431 -5.56 -30.62 0.59
C ALA A 431 -4.52 -30.56 1.71
N SER A 432 -4.85 -29.91 2.83
CA SER A 432 -3.98 -29.81 4.01
C SER A 432 -4.20 -30.92 5.05
N GLU A 433 -5.19 -31.80 4.84
CA GLU A 433 -5.66 -32.77 5.84
C GLU A 433 -5.94 -32.12 7.21
N PHE A 434 -6.53 -30.91 7.18
CA PHE A 434 -6.55 -29.99 8.32
C PHE A 434 -7.04 -30.62 9.61
N GLU A 435 -8.18 -31.33 9.58
CA GLU A 435 -8.73 -31.96 10.79
C GLU A 435 -7.82 -33.03 11.37
N ARG A 436 -7.23 -33.88 10.52
CA ARG A 436 -6.31 -34.94 10.94
C ARG A 436 -5.09 -34.33 11.63
N VAL A 437 -4.51 -33.29 11.04
CA VAL A 437 -3.34 -32.58 11.60
C VAL A 437 -3.71 -31.82 12.87
N ARG A 438 -4.86 -31.14 12.90
CA ARG A 438 -5.33 -30.39 14.08
C ARG A 438 -5.59 -31.32 15.27
N GLN A 439 -6.29 -32.44 15.06
CA GLN A 439 -6.52 -33.43 16.12
C GLN A 439 -5.21 -34.05 16.61
N GLY A 440 -4.30 -34.40 15.70
CA GLY A 440 -2.98 -34.92 16.06
C GLY A 440 -2.15 -33.93 16.87
N THR A 441 -2.15 -32.64 16.48
CA THR A 441 -1.42 -31.58 17.21
C THR A 441 -2.05 -31.26 18.56
N ALA A 442 -3.38 -31.28 18.68
CA ALA A 442 -4.10 -31.11 19.95
C ALA A 442 -3.85 -32.28 20.92
N ALA A 443 -3.95 -33.53 20.44
CA ALA A 443 -3.63 -34.72 21.24
C ALA A 443 -2.16 -34.69 21.69
N ALA A 444 -1.26 -34.28 20.80
CA ALA A 444 0.14 -34.09 21.14
C ALA A 444 0.35 -32.96 22.17
N ALA A 445 -0.43 -31.89 22.14
CA ALA A 445 -0.38 -30.84 23.16
C ALA A 445 -0.90 -31.33 24.52
N ALA A 446 -2.02 -32.04 24.55
CA ALA A 446 -2.59 -32.61 25.77
C ALA A 446 -1.71 -33.69 26.42
N GLY A 447 -0.96 -34.44 25.62
CA GLY A 447 -0.05 -35.51 26.08
C GLY A 447 1.36 -35.04 26.48
N ARG A 448 1.65 -33.73 26.51
CA ARG A 448 2.96 -33.14 26.88
C ARG A 448 2.91 -32.59 28.31
N GLY A 449 3.76 -33.02 29.24
CA GLY A 449 5.15 -32.54 29.44
C GLY A 449 6.26 -33.02 28.49
N GLY A 450 6.10 -32.85 27.17
CA GLY A 450 6.98 -33.42 26.12
C GLY A 450 6.68 -34.91 25.88
N SER A 451 6.51 -35.48 24.70
CA SER A 451 6.48 -35.07 23.29
C SER A 451 5.41 -35.97 22.64
N GLY A 452 4.30 -35.42 22.15
CA GLY A 452 3.30 -36.21 21.44
C GLY A 452 3.87 -36.75 20.12
N MET A 453 3.91 -38.06 19.97
CA MET A 453 4.31 -38.71 18.72
C MET A 453 3.38 -38.28 17.57
N LEU A 454 3.96 -37.68 16.53
CA LEU A 454 3.35 -37.39 15.24
C LEU A 454 3.95 -38.31 14.14
N PRO A 455 3.28 -38.48 12.98
CA PRO A 455 3.69 -39.42 11.93
C PRO A 455 5.04 -39.05 11.29
N PRO A 456 5.74 -39.97 10.62
CA PRO A 456 7.03 -39.70 10.00
C PRO A 456 6.86 -38.71 8.82
N GLY A 457 7.30 -37.47 9.02
CA GLY A 457 7.23 -36.39 8.03
C GLY A 457 7.99 -35.14 8.52
N ARG A 458 8.42 -34.27 7.59
CA ARG A 458 9.45 -33.20 7.68
C ARG A 458 9.31 -32.09 8.75
N LEU A 459 8.62 -32.32 9.86
CA LEU A 459 8.43 -31.35 10.95
C LEU A 459 8.96 -31.90 12.29
N ARG A 460 10.26 -32.21 12.35
CA ARG A 460 10.97 -32.46 13.61
C ARG A 460 11.99 -31.36 13.87
N SER A 461 11.84 -30.66 14.99
CA SER A 461 12.98 -30.17 15.78
C SER A 461 12.78 -30.59 17.24
N GLY A 462 13.85 -31.14 17.83
CA GLY A 462 13.84 -31.95 19.04
C GLY A 462 13.60 -31.21 20.37
N SER A 463 13.53 -32.03 21.42
CA SER A 463 13.29 -31.72 22.83
C SER A 463 11.87 -31.24 23.19
N ALA A 464 11.49 -31.42 24.46
CA ALA A 464 10.18 -31.10 25.04
C ALA A 464 9.74 -29.62 24.95
N SER A 465 10.56 -28.76 24.33
CA SER A 465 10.33 -27.32 24.16
C SER A 465 9.68 -26.94 22.82
N SER A 466 9.29 -27.90 21.97
CA SER A 466 8.63 -27.61 20.70
C SER A 466 7.12 -27.93 20.72
N ALA A 467 6.32 -26.91 20.39
CA ALA A 467 4.89 -27.03 20.14
C ALA A 467 4.62 -26.93 18.63
N SER A 468 3.73 -27.78 18.14
CA SER A 468 3.30 -27.83 16.75
C SER A 468 1.83 -27.44 16.67
N GLY A 469 1.46 -26.64 15.68
CA GLY A 469 0.06 -26.27 15.43
C GLY A 469 -0.21 -26.12 13.94
N ILE A 470 -1.48 -26.14 13.59
CA ILE A 470 -1.97 -25.81 12.25
C ILE A 470 -3.07 -24.75 12.40
N GLY A 471 -3.03 -23.73 11.56
CA GLY A 471 -4.02 -22.65 11.52
C GLY A 471 -4.75 -22.64 10.19
N LEU A 472 -5.97 -22.12 10.20
CA LEU A 472 -6.78 -21.90 9.01
C LEU A 472 -7.39 -20.50 9.12
N ALA A 473 -7.45 -19.81 7.99
CA ALA A 473 -8.11 -18.53 7.84
C ALA A 473 -8.87 -18.50 6.51
N LEU A 474 -9.98 -17.78 6.48
CA LEU A 474 -10.75 -17.49 5.27
C LEU A 474 -10.82 -15.98 5.10
N ALA A 475 -10.39 -15.49 3.95
CA ALA A 475 -10.41 -14.08 3.61
C ALA A 475 -11.24 -13.86 2.35
N TRP A 476 -11.78 -12.67 2.19
CA TRP A 476 -12.44 -12.23 0.96
C TRP A 476 -11.84 -10.91 0.51
N HIS A 477 -11.92 -10.62 -0.77
CA HIS A 477 -11.37 -9.39 -1.30
C HIS A 477 -12.35 -8.77 -2.30
N GLY A 478 -12.85 -7.57 -1.98
CA GLY A 478 -13.57 -6.77 -2.98
C GLY A 478 -12.60 -6.30 -4.06
N ALA A 479 -12.73 -6.81 -5.28
CA ALA A 479 -11.99 -6.31 -6.44
C ALA A 479 -12.60 -4.99 -6.91
N GLY A 480 -11.82 -3.91 -6.87
CA GLY A 480 -12.29 -2.57 -7.28
C GLY A 480 -11.76 -1.45 -6.38
N PHE A 481 -11.97 -0.20 -6.79
CA PHE A 481 -11.70 0.98 -5.97
C PHE A 481 -12.87 1.23 -5.02
N THR A 482 -12.59 1.54 -3.75
CA THR A 482 -13.67 1.80 -2.79
C THR A 482 -14.25 3.21 -2.99
N GLY A 483 -15.57 3.31 -3.13
CA GLY A 483 -16.31 4.57 -3.16
C GLY A 483 -16.90 4.91 -4.54
N SER A 484 -17.72 5.97 -4.59
CA SER A 484 -18.44 6.37 -5.81
C SER A 484 -17.54 6.78 -6.97
N GLY A 485 -16.26 7.10 -6.71
CA GLY A 485 -15.30 7.46 -7.76
C GLY A 485 -15.07 6.34 -8.77
N GLU A 486 -15.26 5.08 -8.39
CA GLU A 486 -15.08 3.92 -9.28
C GLU A 486 -15.94 3.98 -10.54
N VAL A 487 -17.18 4.50 -10.44
CA VAL A 487 -18.09 4.61 -11.60
C VAL A 487 -17.61 5.63 -12.65
N HIS A 488 -16.62 6.45 -12.29
CA HIS A 488 -16.00 7.45 -13.16
C HIS A 488 -14.60 7.03 -13.63
N ILE A 489 -14.09 5.88 -13.21
CA ILE A 489 -12.77 5.38 -13.64
C ILE A 489 -12.92 4.79 -15.05
N GLY A 490 -12.36 5.48 -16.03
CA GLY A 490 -12.21 4.98 -17.40
C GLY A 490 -10.75 4.76 -17.74
N SER A 491 -10.34 3.51 -17.94
CA SER A 491 -9.01 3.21 -18.48
C SER A 491 -8.98 3.58 -19.96
N VAL A 492 -8.13 4.55 -20.32
CA VAL A 492 -7.89 4.93 -21.71
C VAL A 492 -6.64 4.22 -22.21
N ALA A 493 -6.77 3.55 -23.36
CA ALA A 493 -5.65 3.05 -24.14
C ALA A 493 -5.71 3.67 -25.54
N SER A 494 -4.56 4.10 -26.06
CA SER A 494 -4.44 4.50 -27.46
C SER A 494 -3.46 3.59 -28.19
N VAL A 495 -3.72 3.42 -29.49
CA VAL A 495 -2.90 2.60 -30.37
C VAL A 495 -2.50 3.44 -31.56
N GLU A 496 -1.19 3.49 -31.81
CA GLU A 496 -0.60 4.26 -32.89
C GLU A 496 0.14 3.31 -33.84
N LEU A 497 0.00 3.53 -35.15
CA LEU A 497 0.84 2.89 -36.15
C LEU A 497 1.94 3.88 -36.54
N SER A 498 3.19 3.55 -36.22
CA SER A 498 4.34 4.38 -36.59
C SER A 498 4.61 4.29 -38.09
N ALA A 499 5.35 5.28 -38.61
CA ALA A 499 5.72 5.35 -40.03
C ALA A 499 6.52 4.14 -40.53
N ASP A 500 7.22 3.43 -39.64
CA ASP A 500 7.95 2.19 -39.94
C ASP A 500 7.10 0.91 -39.75
N GLY A 501 5.79 1.06 -39.58
CA GLY A 501 4.84 -0.05 -39.49
C GLY A 501 4.76 -0.74 -38.13
N ARG A 502 5.37 -0.18 -37.07
CA ARG A 502 5.24 -0.73 -35.71
C ARG A 502 3.97 -0.23 -35.04
N VAL A 503 3.38 -1.09 -34.23
CA VAL A 503 2.25 -0.73 -33.38
C VAL A 503 2.79 -0.27 -32.02
N ARG A 504 2.42 0.94 -31.61
CA ARG A 504 2.68 1.47 -30.26
C ARG A 504 1.37 1.49 -29.49
N VAL A 505 1.36 0.87 -28.31
CA VAL A 505 0.22 0.89 -27.39
C VAL A 505 0.59 1.78 -26.21
N LEU A 506 -0.25 2.77 -25.93
CA LEU A 506 -0.13 3.68 -24.80
C LEU A 506 -1.25 3.38 -23.82
N VAL A 507 -0.90 3.15 -22.56
CA VAL A 507 -1.85 2.86 -21.48
C VAL A 507 -1.52 3.71 -20.26
N GLY A 508 -2.53 4.00 -19.44
CA GLY A 508 -2.34 4.67 -18.16
C GLY A 508 -1.79 3.78 -17.04
N SER A 509 -1.77 2.46 -17.25
CA SER A 509 -1.25 1.48 -16.29
C SER A 509 0.27 1.52 -16.22
N THR A 510 0.80 1.31 -15.02
CA THR A 510 2.23 1.26 -14.72
C THR A 510 2.71 -0.17 -14.48
N GLU A 511 3.95 -0.46 -14.84
CA GLU A 511 4.59 -1.75 -14.59
C GLU A 511 5.47 -1.67 -13.34
N MET A 512 5.24 -2.55 -12.37
CA MET A 512 5.97 -2.56 -11.09
C MET A 512 6.32 -3.98 -10.61
N GLY A 513 6.21 -4.98 -11.50
CA GLY A 513 6.55 -6.37 -11.26
C GLY A 513 5.38 -7.32 -10.97
N GLN A 514 4.13 -6.87 -11.16
CA GLN A 514 2.92 -7.71 -11.11
C GLN A 514 2.99 -8.88 -12.12
#